data_AF-A0AAD3HBZ5-F1
#
_entry.id   AF-A0AAD3HBZ5-F1
#
_cell.length_a   1.000
_cell.length_b   1.000
_cell.length_c   1.000
_cell.angle_alpha   90.00
_cell.angle_beta   90.00
_cell.angle_gamma   90.00
#
_symmetry.space_group_name_H-M   'P 1'
#
loop_
_entity.id
_entity.type
_entity.pdbx_description
1 polymer ?
#
loop_
_entity_poly.entity_id
_entity_poly.type
_entity_poly.pdbx_seq_one_letter_code
_entity_poly.pdbx_strand_id
1 'polypeptide(L)'
;MAKRQKKEEIFINQLLSNLFEAKEDLHVPSKKLSHYRCKITYNLPLKESSHLADKILNQVCEEVHNWLLRQDNSKILREVMAKCVRDGSILLRVTVQRFQDENPRNQWESYEAGFIETITSRCPNVKCICYNEALDQARPTKDAPFHLIYGENLYLMEKTHTGLPYQIGPETFQECNHEVEDLQIIDKTNWVKEFQDGILVVSGRDISAFGLGYGTLRNENGGRVFKEVIAVQHCPLVNHDAQANYARHKDTLKSTVLHLVKDEMVNGLEKCLNEVLERNNHSPVVVITGGGRKGLNPLFIQFLKNHSSVKGIIYNSCSSKSLSEDMELFLSGPNGYIIDKFHSYDLFSGTKKAASVLRLKRRPKTLILPIGAAGAGKSSLSKTLQGSGTPNSVEWWQRDLHFKKLRDEGISLTKSKRLIHAEMISFLREQDNAVRVLDSTNGNRDARLLYIQENNPQLVVFVEFVPNGDKEEEIIETLMKRTRCRLAGGNSNHPSFPETEEEQRIKHSSILKGIVYTDDEEILRVCKIADRVEAIKYQLDDTVTVYNLAYRVFLEFAISTELRDVITKEWFLFK
;
A
#
# COMPACT_ATOMS: atom_id res chain seq x y z
N MET A 1 8.64 28.45 -8.23
CA MET A 1 8.86 26.99 -8.23
C MET A 1 7.86 26.20 -7.38
N ALA A 2 7.30 26.73 -6.27
CA ALA A 2 6.30 26.04 -5.44
C ALA A 2 4.95 25.66 -6.11
N LYS A 3 4.59 26.23 -7.28
CA LYS A 3 3.37 25.84 -8.04
C LYS A 3 3.56 24.61 -8.94
N ARG A 4 4.78 24.11 -9.14
CA ARG A 4 5.05 22.95 -10.02
C ARG A 4 5.05 21.61 -9.29
N GLN A 5 5.36 21.58 -7.99
CA GLN A 5 5.29 20.36 -7.16
C GLN A 5 3.87 19.81 -6.96
N LYS A 6 2.83 20.65 -7.13
CA LYS A 6 1.43 20.23 -6.93
C LYS A 6 0.85 19.31 -8.02
N LYS A 7 1.59 19.02 -9.09
CA LYS A 7 1.12 18.18 -10.20
C LYS A 7 1.50 16.70 -10.08
N GLU A 8 2.53 16.38 -9.31
CA GLU A 8 3.00 14.99 -9.11
C GLU A 8 2.04 14.19 -8.21
N GLU A 9 1.30 14.88 -7.34
CA GLU A 9 0.26 14.32 -6.46
C GLU A 9 -1.03 13.88 -7.19
N ILE A 10 -1.15 14.07 -8.51
CA ILE A 10 -2.46 13.90 -9.19
C ILE A 10 -2.84 12.43 -9.37
N PHE A 11 -1.98 11.58 -9.96
CA PHE A 11 -2.41 10.23 -10.35
C PHE A 11 -2.62 9.29 -9.17
N ILE A 12 -1.79 9.37 -8.13
CA ILE A 12 -1.93 8.49 -6.96
C ILE A 12 -3.16 8.88 -6.15
N ASN A 13 -3.38 10.18 -5.92
CA ASN A 13 -4.59 10.63 -5.24
C ASN A 13 -5.85 10.33 -6.07
N GLN A 14 -5.79 10.49 -7.40
CA GLN A 14 -6.89 10.12 -8.29
C GLN A 14 -7.15 8.61 -8.23
N LEU A 15 -6.11 7.77 -8.26
CA LEU A 15 -6.24 6.32 -8.10
C LEU A 15 -6.88 5.95 -6.77
N LEU A 16 -6.41 6.51 -5.67
CA LEU A 16 -6.99 6.25 -4.36
C LEU A 16 -8.45 6.74 -4.28
N SER A 17 -8.76 7.92 -4.84
CA SER A 17 -10.15 8.41 -4.92
C SER A 17 -11.03 7.40 -5.64
N ASN A 18 -10.63 6.96 -6.83
CA ASN A 18 -11.38 5.98 -7.62
C ASN A 18 -11.57 4.65 -6.87
N LEU A 19 -10.55 4.16 -6.16
CA LEU A 19 -10.65 2.94 -5.35
C LEU A 19 -11.62 3.10 -4.17
N PHE A 20 -11.69 4.29 -3.54
CA PHE A 20 -12.66 4.56 -2.47
C PHE A 20 -14.07 4.91 -2.99
N GLU A 21 -14.20 5.36 -4.23
CA GLU A 21 -15.47 5.70 -4.87
C GLU A 21 -16.19 4.46 -5.40
N ALA A 22 -15.46 3.43 -5.85
CA ALA A 22 -15.98 2.12 -6.27
C ALA A 22 -16.50 1.26 -5.08
N LYS A 23 -17.36 1.86 -4.25
CA LYS A 23 -17.81 1.31 -2.96
C LYS A 23 -18.57 0.01 -3.10
N GLU A 24 -19.38 -0.14 -4.14
CA GLU A 24 -20.21 -1.34 -4.31
C GLU A 24 -19.37 -2.61 -4.42
N ASP A 25 -18.20 -2.51 -5.07
CA ASP A 25 -17.31 -3.64 -5.31
C ASP A 25 -16.16 -3.72 -4.27
N LEU A 26 -15.68 -2.60 -3.73
CA LEU A 26 -14.44 -2.54 -2.94
C LEU A 26 -14.61 -2.10 -1.48
N HIS A 27 -15.83 -1.79 -1.04
CA HIS A 27 -16.11 -1.43 0.35
C HIS A 27 -16.83 -2.57 1.09
N VAL A 28 -16.27 -2.95 2.23
CA VAL A 28 -16.82 -3.96 3.13
C VAL A 28 -17.48 -3.26 4.32
N PRO A 29 -18.82 -3.16 4.36
CA PRO A 29 -19.53 -2.50 5.43
C PRO A 29 -19.52 -3.33 6.73
N SER A 30 -19.64 -2.65 7.87
CA SER A 30 -19.91 -3.30 9.15
C SER A 30 -21.41 -3.58 9.28
N LYS A 31 -21.81 -4.77 9.74
CA LYS A 31 -23.24 -5.05 10.02
C LYS A 31 -23.71 -4.29 11.27
N LYS A 32 -22.80 -3.96 12.17
CA LYS A 32 -23.08 -3.19 13.39
C LYS A 32 -22.66 -1.74 13.24
N LEU A 33 -23.63 -0.82 13.39
CA LEU A 33 -23.37 0.63 13.46
C LEU A 33 -23.14 1.13 14.90
N SER A 34 -23.44 0.30 15.90
CA SER A 34 -23.29 0.58 17.33
C SER A 34 -22.86 -0.68 18.08
N HIS A 35 -22.38 -0.53 19.31
CA HIS A 35 -21.99 -1.63 20.20
C HIS A 35 -21.03 -2.67 19.58
N TYR A 36 -20.08 -2.21 18.76
CA TYR A 36 -19.10 -3.09 18.13
C TYR A 36 -17.72 -2.97 18.77
N ARG A 37 -17.44 -1.93 19.56
CA ARG A 37 -16.09 -1.72 20.09
C ARG A 37 -15.79 -2.68 21.22
N CYS A 38 -14.83 -3.58 21.01
CA CYS A 38 -14.33 -4.54 22.00
C CYS A 38 -13.26 -3.96 22.93
N LYS A 39 -12.90 -2.68 22.77
CA LYS A 39 -12.02 -1.94 23.68
C LYS A 39 -12.53 -0.51 23.83
N ILE A 40 -12.63 -0.05 25.07
CA ILE A 40 -13.06 1.32 25.39
C ILE A 40 -12.22 1.91 26.51
N THR A 41 -12.13 3.23 26.56
CA THR A 41 -11.42 3.95 27.61
C THR A 41 -12.19 5.22 27.93
N TYR A 42 -12.50 5.43 29.21
CA TYR A 42 -13.21 6.58 29.73
C TYR A 42 -12.40 7.30 30.79
N ASN A 43 -12.45 8.62 30.79
CA ASN A 43 -12.03 9.40 31.95
C ASN A 43 -13.10 9.29 33.05
N LEU A 44 -12.68 9.36 34.31
CA LEU A 44 -13.54 9.35 35.48
C LEU A 44 -13.56 10.74 36.15
N PRO A 45 -14.70 11.20 36.69
CA PRO A 45 -16.01 10.54 36.65
C PRO A 45 -16.59 10.42 35.24
N LEU A 46 -17.35 9.35 35.00
CA LEU A 46 -17.96 9.06 33.71
C LEU A 46 -19.04 10.11 33.41
N LYS A 47 -18.98 10.74 32.23
CA LYS A 47 -20.01 11.69 31.78
C LYS A 47 -21.13 11.00 31.01
N GLU A 48 -20.75 10.18 30.05
CA GLU A 48 -21.65 9.46 29.16
C GLU A 48 -20.94 8.22 28.61
N SER A 49 -21.68 7.11 28.54
CA SER A 49 -21.25 5.89 27.88
C SER A 49 -21.38 6.01 26.37
N SER A 50 -20.37 5.54 25.63
CA SER A 50 -20.38 5.54 24.17
C SER A 50 -21.35 4.49 23.63
N HIS A 51 -22.27 4.89 22.76
CA HIS A 51 -23.13 3.96 22.01
C HIS A 51 -22.34 3.04 21.05
N LEU A 52 -21.06 3.34 20.77
CA LEU A 52 -20.22 2.48 19.93
C LEU A 52 -19.59 1.34 20.72
N ALA A 53 -19.43 1.48 22.04
CA ALA A 53 -18.84 0.46 22.90
C ALA A 53 -19.81 -0.70 23.10
N ASP A 54 -19.26 -1.92 23.14
CA ASP A 54 -20.01 -3.11 23.50
C ASP A 54 -20.76 -2.87 24.82
N LYS A 55 -22.01 -3.33 24.89
CA LYS A 55 -22.90 -3.09 26.04
C LYS A 55 -22.30 -3.60 27.34
N ILE A 56 -21.63 -4.75 27.31
CA ILE A 56 -21.00 -5.34 28.49
C ILE A 56 -19.84 -4.47 28.94
N LEU A 57 -19.04 -3.92 28.00
CA LEU A 57 -17.95 -3.01 28.37
C LEU A 57 -18.45 -1.71 28.99
N ASN A 58 -19.54 -1.14 28.47
CA ASN A 58 -20.19 0.02 29.10
C ASN A 58 -20.68 -0.32 30.51
N GLN A 59 -21.34 -1.46 30.69
CA GLN A 59 -21.78 -1.93 31.99
C GLN A 59 -20.62 -2.04 32.99
N VAL A 60 -19.49 -2.64 32.60
CA VAL A 60 -18.30 -2.72 33.48
C VAL A 60 -17.80 -1.32 33.85
N CYS A 61 -17.67 -0.41 32.89
CA CYS A 61 -17.19 0.95 33.16
C CYS A 61 -18.17 1.77 34.03
N GLU A 62 -19.47 1.57 33.86
CA GLU A 62 -20.52 2.17 34.70
C GLU A 62 -20.46 1.64 36.13
N GLU A 63 -20.23 0.33 36.33
CA GLU A 63 -20.05 -0.22 37.67
C GLU A 63 -18.79 0.32 38.37
N VAL A 64 -17.69 0.52 37.64
CA VAL A 64 -16.50 1.23 38.18
C VAL A 64 -16.84 2.66 38.59
N HIS A 65 -17.59 3.39 37.75
CA HIS A 65 -18.03 4.74 38.07
C HIS A 65 -18.96 4.78 39.29
N ASN A 66 -19.95 3.88 39.36
CA ASN A 66 -20.89 3.78 40.47
C ASN A 66 -20.19 3.41 41.78
N TRP A 67 -19.18 2.53 41.73
CA TRP A 67 -18.35 2.22 42.88
C TRP A 67 -17.57 3.45 43.34
N LEU A 68 -16.97 4.20 42.42
CA LEU A 68 -16.20 5.41 42.71
C LEU A 68 -17.06 6.51 43.37
N LEU A 69 -18.31 6.66 42.95
CA LEU A 69 -19.26 7.63 43.53
C LEU A 69 -19.63 7.31 44.99
N ARG A 70 -19.45 6.06 45.44
CA ARG A 70 -19.72 5.65 46.83
C ARG A 70 -18.51 5.82 47.75
N GLN A 71 -17.33 6.14 47.21
CA GLN A 71 -16.13 6.35 48.00
C GLN A 71 -16.02 7.81 48.44
N ASP A 72 -15.43 8.04 49.62
CA ASP A 72 -15.21 9.39 50.16
C ASP A 72 -14.24 10.21 49.29
N ASN A 73 -13.39 9.55 48.50
CA ASN A 73 -12.48 10.19 47.56
C ASN A 73 -12.78 9.80 46.10
N SER A 74 -13.60 10.61 45.43
CA SER A 74 -13.93 10.40 44.01
C SER A 74 -12.78 10.67 43.03
N LYS A 75 -11.62 11.16 43.49
CA LYS A 75 -10.46 11.51 42.65
C LYS A 75 -9.42 10.39 42.58
N ILE A 76 -9.64 9.27 43.28
CA ILE A 76 -8.65 8.18 43.36
C ILE A 76 -8.45 7.45 42.03
N LEU A 77 -9.50 7.37 41.20
CA LEU A 77 -9.43 6.82 39.85
C LEU A 77 -9.59 7.92 38.82
N ARG A 78 -8.67 7.93 37.84
CA ARG A 78 -8.65 8.92 36.75
C ARG A 78 -9.27 8.40 35.46
N GLU A 79 -9.02 7.13 35.15
CA GLU A 79 -9.39 6.53 33.87
C GLU A 79 -9.75 5.06 34.10
N VAL A 80 -10.70 4.55 33.32
CA VAL A 80 -11.02 3.13 33.22
C VAL A 80 -10.91 2.71 31.76
N MET A 81 -10.21 1.59 31.52
CA MET A 81 -10.14 0.93 30.23
C MET A 81 -10.66 -0.50 30.39
N ALA A 82 -11.61 -0.87 29.53
CA ALA A 82 -12.11 -2.24 29.48
C ALA A 82 -11.90 -2.80 28.08
N LYS A 83 -11.43 -4.04 28.02
CA LYS A 83 -11.13 -4.77 26.78
C LYS A 83 -11.76 -6.16 26.85
N CYS A 84 -12.46 -6.57 25.80
CA CYS A 84 -13.08 -7.87 25.64
C CYS A 84 -12.37 -8.67 24.54
N VAL A 85 -12.13 -9.96 24.78
CA VAL A 85 -11.72 -10.93 23.76
C VAL A 85 -12.93 -11.69 23.22
N ARG A 86 -12.79 -12.44 22.12
CA ARG A 86 -13.93 -13.07 21.42
C ARG A 86 -14.75 -14.04 22.27
N ASP A 87 -14.18 -14.61 23.34
CA ASP A 87 -14.92 -15.50 24.25
C ASP A 87 -15.79 -14.77 25.29
N GLY A 88 -15.77 -13.43 25.28
CA GLY A 88 -16.51 -12.59 26.21
C GLY A 88 -15.76 -12.22 27.49
N SER A 89 -14.55 -12.75 27.71
CA SER A 89 -13.71 -12.42 28.87
C SER A 89 -13.22 -10.97 28.80
N ILE A 90 -13.21 -10.30 29.95
CA ILE A 90 -12.88 -8.88 30.06
C ILE A 90 -11.63 -8.66 30.92
N LEU A 91 -10.74 -7.82 30.39
CA LEU A 91 -9.61 -7.23 31.07
C LEU A 91 -10.00 -5.80 31.43
N LEU A 92 -9.99 -5.51 32.72
CA LEU A 92 -10.24 -4.19 33.27
C LEU A 92 -8.92 -3.58 33.73
N ARG A 93 -8.60 -2.39 33.22
CA ARG A 93 -7.54 -1.55 33.75
C ARG A 93 -8.14 -0.30 34.37
N VAL A 94 -7.73 0.03 35.58
CA VAL A 94 -7.96 1.36 36.17
C VAL A 94 -6.65 2.14 36.28
N THR A 95 -6.71 3.45 36.04
CA THR A 95 -5.57 4.35 36.27
C THR A 95 -5.78 5.05 37.60
N VAL A 96 -4.93 4.72 38.59
CA VAL A 96 -4.97 5.31 39.93
C VAL A 96 -4.23 6.65 39.91
N GLN A 97 -4.85 7.70 40.44
CA GLN A 97 -4.22 9.01 40.57
C GLN A 97 -3.51 9.10 41.93
N ARG A 98 -2.19 9.32 41.91
CA ARG A 98 -1.42 9.66 43.11
C ARG A 98 -1.24 11.18 43.17
N PHE A 99 -1.41 11.78 44.34
CA PHE A 99 -1.14 13.19 44.59
C PHE A 99 0.12 13.30 45.47
N GLN A 100 1.04 14.20 45.13
CA GLN A 100 2.34 14.30 45.79
C GLN A 100 2.27 14.73 47.27
N ASP A 101 1.18 15.40 47.67
CA ASP A 101 1.05 16.04 49.00
C ASP A 101 0.21 15.24 50.01
N GLU A 102 -0.43 14.13 49.59
CA GLU A 102 -1.17 13.25 50.48
C GLU A 102 -0.33 12.01 50.78
N ASN A 103 -0.29 11.57 52.05
CA ASN A 103 0.50 10.42 52.51
C ASN A 103 0.38 9.24 51.51
N PRO A 104 1.41 8.98 50.69
CA PRO A 104 1.23 8.37 49.35
C PRO A 104 0.84 6.89 49.37
N ARG A 105 0.78 6.26 50.56
CA ARG A 105 0.77 4.81 50.72
C ARG A 105 -0.56 4.11 51.01
N ASN A 106 -1.69 4.78 51.19
CA ASN A 106 -2.80 4.09 51.89
C ASN A 106 -4.24 4.29 51.41
N GLN A 107 -4.53 5.10 50.39
CA GLN A 107 -5.93 5.23 49.97
C GLN A 107 -6.33 4.13 48.99
N TRP A 108 -5.57 3.88 47.92
CA TRP A 108 -6.00 2.87 46.94
C TRP A 108 -5.97 1.47 47.53
N GLU A 109 -4.91 1.17 48.28
CA GLU A 109 -4.68 -0.10 48.95
C GLU A 109 -5.81 -0.46 49.94
N SER A 110 -6.43 0.54 50.59
CA SER A 110 -7.56 0.30 51.49
C SER A 110 -8.88 0.06 50.75
N TYR A 111 -9.03 0.58 49.52
CA TYR A 111 -10.21 0.41 48.69
C TYR A 111 -10.14 -0.81 47.75
N GLU A 112 -8.94 -1.34 47.50
CA GLU A 112 -8.67 -2.35 46.48
C GLU A 112 -9.50 -3.62 46.65
N ALA A 113 -9.54 -4.20 47.86
CA ALA A 113 -10.28 -5.43 48.11
C ALA A 113 -11.79 -5.25 47.86
N GLY A 114 -12.37 -4.15 48.35
CA GLY A 114 -13.78 -3.83 48.15
C GLY A 114 -14.12 -3.48 46.70
N PHE A 115 -13.17 -2.90 45.96
CA PHE A 115 -13.28 -2.69 44.52
C PHE A 115 -13.37 -4.02 43.78
N ILE A 116 -12.42 -4.94 44.02
CA ILE A 116 -12.38 -6.25 43.37
C ILE A 116 -13.65 -7.03 43.64
N GLU A 117 -14.08 -7.13 44.91
CA GLU A 117 -15.30 -7.84 45.30
C GLU A 117 -16.54 -7.26 44.59
N THR A 118 -16.67 -5.93 44.58
CA THR A 118 -17.81 -5.26 43.94
C THR A 118 -17.84 -5.51 42.44
N ILE A 119 -16.70 -5.32 41.75
CA ILE A 119 -16.65 -5.44 40.30
C ILE A 119 -16.85 -6.89 39.86
N THR A 120 -16.17 -7.85 40.49
CA THR A 120 -16.22 -9.25 40.08
C THR A 120 -17.57 -9.92 40.39
N SER A 121 -18.24 -9.51 41.46
CA SER A 121 -19.60 -10.00 41.77
C SER A 121 -20.65 -9.48 40.78
N ARG A 122 -20.52 -8.23 40.31
CA ARG A 122 -21.46 -7.62 39.37
C ARG A 122 -21.15 -7.88 37.90
N CYS A 123 -19.88 -8.11 37.59
CA CYS A 123 -19.37 -8.29 36.24
C CYS A 123 -18.57 -9.60 36.14
N PRO A 124 -19.23 -10.77 36.14
CA PRO A 124 -18.55 -12.08 36.20
C PRO A 124 -17.68 -12.40 34.97
N ASN A 125 -17.83 -11.63 33.88
CA ASN A 125 -16.99 -11.73 32.69
C ASN A 125 -15.62 -11.07 32.87
N VAL A 126 -15.43 -10.24 33.90
CA VAL A 126 -14.11 -9.68 34.24
C VAL A 126 -13.25 -10.82 34.76
N LYS A 127 -12.19 -11.16 34.02
CA LYS A 127 -11.23 -12.23 34.36
C LYS A 127 -9.86 -11.71 34.79
N CYS A 128 -9.58 -10.45 34.50
CA CYS A 128 -8.34 -9.78 34.87
C CYS A 128 -8.67 -8.34 35.29
N ILE A 129 -8.20 -7.93 36.46
CA ILE A 129 -8.18 -6.52 36.88
C ILE A 129 -6.74 -6.14 37.18
N CYS A 130 -6.28 -5.07 36.56
CA CYS A 130 -4.99 -4.46 36.85
C CYS A 130 -5.12 -2.96 37.04
N TYR A 131 -4.11 -2.34 37.62
CA TYR A 131 -4.00 -0.89 37.63
C TYR A 131 -2.60 -0.41 37.26
N ASN A 132 -2.52 0.84 36.82
CA ASN A 132 -1.28 1.59 36.71
C ASN A 132 -1.46 2.97 37.34
N GLU A 133 -0.35 3.64 37.61
CA GLU A 133 -0.35 4.88 38.40
C GLU A 133 -0.05 6.10 37.53
N ALA A 134 -0.84 7.16 37.73
CA ALA A 134 -0.55 8.51 37.26
C ALA A 134 0.00 9.32 38.45
N LEU A 135 1.27 9.70 38.38
CA LEU A 135 1.95 10.44 39.46
C LEU A 135 1.59 11.94 39.48
N ASP A 136 1.03 12.43 38.38
CA ASP A 136 0.66 13.81 38.16
C ASP A 136 -0.59 13.88 37.25
N GLN A 137 -0.89 15.07 36.75
CA GLN A 137 -1.98 15.29 35.79
C GLN A 137 -1.67 14.73 34.40
N ALA A 138 -0.47 14.19 34.13
CA ALA A 138 -0.14 13.54 32.87
C ALA A 138 -0.56 12.06 32.89
N ARG A 139 -0.88 11.51 31.71
CA ARG A 139 -1.22 10.09 31.62
C ARG A 139 0.03 9.25 31.93
N PRO A 140 -0.14 8.04 32.50
CA PRO A 140 0.97 7.12 32.70
C PRO A 140 1.76 6.94 31.39
N THR A 141 3.09 6.90 31.51
CA THR A 141 3.95 6.60 30.36
C THR A 141 3.72 5.17 29.88
N LYS A 142 4.20 4.84 28.68
CA LYS A 142 4.09 3.47 28.15
C LYS A 142 4.86 2.44 28.99
N ASP A 143 5.86 2.90 29.73
CA ASP A 143 6.71 2.05 30.56
C ASP A 143 6.21 1.98 32.01
N ALA A 144 5.08 2.62 32.32
CA ALA A 144 4.48 2.55 33.64
C ALA A 144 4.09 1.09 33.96
N PRO A 145 4.47 0.57 35.14
CA PRO A 145 4.18 -0.81 35.50
C PRO A 145 2.67 -1.02 35.66
N PHE A 146 2.23 -2.25 35.35
CA PHE A 146 0.90 -2.73 35.67
C PHE A 146 0.97 -3.63 36.90
N HIS A 147 0.05 -3.41 37.83
CA HIS A 147 -0.12 -4.20 39.03
C HIS A 147 -1.37 -5.07 38.88
N LEU A 148 -1.21 -6.39 38.97
CA LEU A 148 -2.32 -7.34 38.93
C LEU A 148 -3.00 -7.37 40.30
N ILE A 149 -4.32 -7.15 40.33
CA ILE A 149 -5.10 -7.17 41.57
C ILE A 149 -6.22 -8.21 41.55
N TYR A 150 -6.60 -8.72 40.37
CA TYR A 150 -7.52 -9.85 40.24
C TYR A 150 -7.22 -10.65 38.97
N GLY A 151 -7.38 -11.97 39.04
CA GLY A 151 -7.08 -12.92 37.97
C GLY A 151 -5.73 -13.61 38.16
N GLU A 152 -5.44 -14.61 37.33
CA GLU A 152 -4.19 -15.37 37.41
C GLU A 152 -3.02 -14.67 36.72
N ASN A 153 -3.31 -13.85 35.72
CA ASN A 153 -2.32 -13.27 34.82
C ASN A 153 -2.71 -11.85 34.38
N LEU A 154 -1.72 -11.03 34.04
CA LEU A 154 -1.89 -9.69 33.43
C LEU A 154 -2.33 -9.73 31.96
N TYR A 155 -3.00 -10.78 31.51
CA TYR A 155 -3.44 -10.93 30.13
C TYR A 155 -4.69 -11.80 30.04
N LEU A 156 -5.40 -11.68 28.92
CA LEU A 156 -6.41 -12.63 28.50
C LEU A 156 -5.87 -13.54 27.40
N MET A 157 -6.53 -14.67 27.21
CA MET A 157 -6.27 -15.54 26.06
C MET A 157 -7.26 -15.21 24.94
N GLU A 158 -6.73 -14.88 23.77
CA GLU A 158 -7.46 -14.73 22.52
C GLU A 158 -7.07 -15.86 21.56
N LYS A 159 -7.83 -16.06 20.49
CA LYS A 159 -7.49 -17.02 19.44
C LYS A 159 -7.22 -16.32 18.12
N THR A 160 -6.19 -16.77 17.41
CA THR A 160 -6.01 -16.42 16.00
C THR A 160 -7.17 -16.98 15.18
N HIS A 161 -7.27 -16.54 13.92
CA HIS A 161 -8.23 -17.12 12.97
C HIS A 161 -7.97 -18.59 12.63
N THR A 162 -6.78 -19.11 12.92
CA THR A 162 -6.45 -20.54 12.84
C THR A 162 -6.73 -21.30 14.14
N GLY A 163 -7.25 -20.61 15.17
CA GLY A 163 -7.57 -21.18 16.48
C GLY A 163 -6.41 -21.23 17.45
N LEU A 164 -5.22 -20.72 17.10
CA LEU A 164 -4.07 -20.73 18.01
C LEU A 164 -4.26 -19.72 19.15
N PRO A 165 -4.09 -20.15 20.41
CA PRO A 165 -4.26 -19.26 21.55
C PRO A 165 -3.07 -18.31 21.70
N TYR A 166 -3.32 -17.02 21.93
CA TYR A 166 -2.29 -16.02 22.21
C TYR A 166 -2.74 -15.04 23.30
N GLN A 167 -1.78 -14.50 24.04
CA GLN A 167 -1.95 -13.58 25.15
C GLN A 167 -2.20 -12.15 24.65
N ILE A 168 -3.17 -11.48 25.28
CA ILE A 168 -3.49 -10.06 25.10
C ILE A 168 -3.49 -9.40 26.48
N GLY A 169 -2.43 -8.66 26.80
CA GLY A 169 -2.32 -7.78 27.96
C GLY A 169 -3.03 -6.42 27.80
N PRO A 170 -2.87 -5.52 28.78
CA PRO A 170 -3.57 -4.23 28.82
C PRO A 170 -3.21 -3.33 27.62
N GLU A 171 -1.93 -3.32 27.25
CA GLU A 171 -1.36 -2.46 26.22
C GLU A 171 -1.20 -3.12 24.85
N THR A 172 -1.39 -4.44 24.76
CA THR A 172 -1.42 -5.14 23.47
C THR A 172 -2.45 -4.49 22.58
N PHE A 173 -2.06 -4.23 21.35
CA PHE A 173 -3.00 -3.76 20.35
C PHE A 173 -3.95 -4.89 19.96
N GLN A 174 -5.19 -4.52 19.68
CA GLN A 174 -6.26 -5.40 19.22
C GLN A 174 -7.18 -4.51 18.40
N GLU A 175 -7.65 -5.02 17.26
CA GLU A 175 -8.62 -4.29 16.46
C GLU A 175 -9.89 -4.08 17.27
N CYS A 176 -10.48 -2.88 17.16
CA CYS A 176 -11.61 -2.54 18.02
C CYS A 176 -12.93 -3.16 17.57
N ASN A 177 -13.05 -3.70 16.35
CA ASN A 177 -14.27 -4.31 15.84
C ASN A 177 -13.96 -5.73 15.35
N HIS A 178 -14.27 -6.74 16.18
CA HIS A 178 -13.97 -8.15 15.86
C HIS A 178 -14.66 -8.61 14.57
N GLU A 179 -15.90 -8.18 14.32
CA GLU A 179 -16.65 -8.56 13.13
C GLU A 179 -15.91 -8.14 11.85
N VAL A 180 -15.48 -6.88 11.80
CA VAL A 180 -14.77 -6.34 10.63
C VAL A 180 -13.33 -6.88 10.56
N GLU A 181 -12.68 -7.11 11.70
CA GLU A 181 -11.39 -7.79 11.74
C GLU A 181 -11.46 -9.20 11.13
N ASP A 182 -12.50 -9.97 11.43
CA ASP A 182 -12.71 -11.31 10.86
C ASP A 182 -12.88 -11.25 9.33
N LEU A 183 -13.61 -10.25 8.82
CA LEU A 183 -13.73 -10.02 7.37
C LEU A 183 -12.38 -9.67 6.73
N GLN A 184 -11.60 -8.78 7.35
CA GLN A 184 -10.25 -8.47 6.88
C GLN A 184 -9.36 -9.71 6.88
N ILE A 185 -9.46 -10.57 7.89
CA ILE A 185 -8.70 -11.80 8.00
C ILE A 185 -9.02 -12.76 6.87
N ILE A 186 -10.29 -12.88 6.46
CA ILE A 186 -10.70 -13.73 5.33
C ILE A 186 -9.96 -13.29 4.06
N ASP A 187 -10.04 -11.99 3.73
CA ASP A 187 -9.40 -11.46 2.53
C ASP A 187 -7.88 -11.60 2.59
N LYS A 188 -7.27 -11.20 3.70
CA LYS A 188 -5.82 -11.36 3.91
C LYS A 188 -5.43 -12.83 3.76
N THR A 189 -6.13 -13.76 4.40
CA THR A 189 -5.84 -15.22 4.32
C THR A 189 -5.82 -15.70 2.88
N ASN A 190 -6.85 -15.35 2.10
CA ASN A 190 -6.93 -15.71 0.69
C ASN A 190 -5.75 -15.12 -0.08
N TRP A 191 -5.39 -13.88 0.22
CA TRP A 191 -4.32 -13.17 -0.45
C TRP A 191 -2.92 -13.68 -0.11
N VAL A 192 -2.63 -14.05 1.15
CA VAL A 192 -1.31 -14.58 1.52
C VAL A 192 -1.10 -16.00 1.02
N LYS A 193 -2.16 -16.80 0.88
CA LYS A 193 -2.09 -18.18 0.34
C LYS A 193 -1.59 -18.22 -1.11
N GLU A 194 -1.63 -17.13 -1.87
CA GLU A 194 -1.02 -17.09 -3.21
C GLU A 194 0.51 -17.17 -3.18
N PHE A 195 1.15 -16.96 -2.03
CA PHE A 195 2.61 -16.96 -1.87
C PHE A 195 3.08 -18.21 -1.14
N GLN A 196 2.95 -19.35 -1.82
CA GLN A 196 3.33 -20.67 -1.31
C GLN A 196 4.84 -20.80 -1.09
N ASP A 197 5.23 -21.70 -0.18
CA ASP A 197 6.61 -22.06 0.16
C ASP A 197 7.52 -20.87 0.53
N GLY A 198 6.91 -19.80 1.07
CA GLY A 198 7.58 -18.52 1.32
C GLY A 198 8.09 -18.31 2.74
N ILE A 199 8.64 -17.12 2.97
CA ILE A 199 8.94 -16.56 4.29
C ILE A 199 7.92 -15.47 4.58
N LEU A 200 7.33 -15.51 5.78
CA LEU A 200 6.40 -14.47 6.22
C LEU A 200 7.12 -13.50 7.15
N VAL A 201 7.16 -12.22 6.79
CA VAL A 201 7.60 -11.14 7.67
C VAL A 201 6.36 -10.41 8.18
N VAL A 202 6.22 -10.26 9.49
CA VAL A 202 5.16 -9.45 10.10
C VAL A 202 5.73 -8.29 10.89
N SER A 203 5.18 -7.10 10.68
CA SER A 203 5.59 -5.87 11.38
C SER A 203 4.37 -5.09 11.86
N GLY A 204 4.52 -4.37 12.97
CA GLY A 204 3.47 -3.53 13.56
C GLY A 204 3.13 -3.94 14.99
N ARG A 205 1.90 -3.67 15.42
CA ARG A 205 1.44 -4.00 16.78
C ARG A 205 0.62 -5.30 16.85
N ASP A 206 0.10 -5.78 15.72
CA ASP A 206 -0.67 -7.03 15.57
C ASP A 206 0.20 -8.26 15.28
N ILE A 207 1.50 -8.19 15.58
CA ILE A 207 2.46 -9.21 15.12
C ILE A 207 2.14 -10.61 15.65
N SER A 208 1.53 -10.73 16.83
CA SER A 208 1.10 -12.01 17.40
C SER A 208 -0.09 -12.57 16.61
N ALA A 209 -1.14 -11.78 16.42
CA ALA A 209 -2.34 -12.21 15.69
C ALA A 209 -2.01 -12.61 14.25
N PHE A 210 -1.23 -11.77 13.55
CA PHE A 210 -0.88 -12.02 12.16
C PHE A 210 0.15 -13.13 11.99
N GLY A 211 1.31 -13.06 12.67
CA GLY A 211 2.36 -14.03 12.39
C GLY A 211 2.07 -15.43 12.94
N LEU A 212 1.34 -15.57 14.07
CA LEU A 212 0.87 -16.89 14.51
C LEU A 212 -0.26 -17.43 13.61
N GLY A 213 -1.23 -16.58 13.26
CA GLY A 213 -2.34 -16.97 12.40
C GLY A 213 -1.87 -17.38 11.01
N TYR A 214 -1.28 -16.45 10.26
CA TYR A 214 -0.86 -16.71 8.89
C TYR A 214 0.32 -17.68 8.81
N GLY A 215 1.24 -17.65 9.78
CA GLY A 215 2.38 -18.57 9.84
C GLY A 215 2.00 -20.04 9.98
N THR A 216 0.79 -20.33 10.47
CA THR A 216 0.30 -21.70 10.62
C THR A 216 -0.63 -22.18 9.52
N LEU A 217 -0.88 -21.33 8.51
CA LEU A 217 -1.68 -21.72 7.35
C LEU A 217 -1.11 -22.95 6.66
N ARG A 218 -2.05 -23.79 6.18
CA ARG A 218 -1.78 -24.95 5.35
C ARG A 218 -2.32 -24.70 3.94
N ASN A 219 -1.62 -25.25 2.95
CA ASN A 219 -2.08 -25.31 1.56
C ASN A 219 -3.00 -26.52 1.34
N GLU A 220 -3.49 -26.68 0.12
CA GLU A 220 -4.43 -27.75 -0.25
C GLU A 220 -3.86 -29.15 -0.01
N ASN A 221 -2.53 -29.30 -0.08
CA ASN A 221 -1.83 -30.57 0.16
C ASN A 221 -1.51 -30.81 1.66
N GLY A 222 -1.97 -29.94 2.56
CA GLY A 222 -1.66 -30.00 3.99
C GLY A 222 -0.24 -29.53 4.34
N GLY A 223 0.54 -29.06 3.35
CA GLY A 223 1.86 -28.46 3.55
C GLY A 223 1.77 -27.06 4.15
N ARG A 224 2.83 -26.59 4.80
CA ARG A 224 2.91 -25.21 5.33
C ARG A 224 2.96 -24.21 4.18
N VAL A 225 2.16 -23.15 4.24
CA VAL A 225 2.27 -22.03 3.29
C VAL A 225 3.59 -21.28 3.48
N PHE A 226 3.99 -21.07 4.74
CA PHE A 226 5.24 -20.40 5.09
C PHE A 226 6.20 -21.35 5.82
N LYS A 227 7.45 -21.37 5.36
CA LYS A 227 8.51 -22.18 5.98
C LYS A 227 8.94 -21.62 7.33
N GLU A 228 8.91 -20.29 7.45
CA GLU A 228 9.38 -19.57 8.63
C GLU A 228 8.73 -18.19 8.74
N VAL A 229 8.54 -17.72 9.97
CA VAL A 229 7.99 -16.39 10.29
C VAL A 229 9.04 -15.51 10.93
N ILE A 230 9.19 -14.27 10.46
CA ILE A 230 9.99 -13.24 11.12
C ILE A 230 9.02 -12.19 11.65
N ALA A 231 8.88 -12.09 12.97
CA ALA A 231 8.06 -11.09 13.62
C ALA A 231 8.94 -9.95 14.14
N VAL A 232 8.77 -8.73 13.63
CA VAL A 232 9.60 -7.58 13.98
C VAL A 232 8.77 -6.44 14.54
N GLN A 233 9.20 -5.84 15.64
CA GLN A 233 8.54 -4.68 16.23
C GLN A 233 9.53 -3.77 16.97
N HIS A 234 9.12 -2.52 17.18
CA HIS A 234 9.87 -1.53 17.96
C HIS A 234 9.14 -1.03 19.21
N CYS A 235 7.91 -1.49 19.45
CA CYS A 235 7.08 -0.98 20.51
C CYS A 235 7.25 -1.87 21.77
N PRO A 236 7.84 -1.35 22.87
CA PRO A 236 8.09 -2.17 24.06
C PRO A 236 6.81 -2.78 24.63
N LEU A 237 5.68 -2.07 24.49
CA LEU A 237 4.34 -2.51 24.91
C LEU A 237 3.89 -3.86 24.36
N VAL A 238 4.36 -4.25 23.17
CA VAL A 238 3.96 -5.52 22.55
C VAL A 238 5.08 -6.56 22.59
N ASN A 239 6.28 -6.18 23.04
CA ASN A 239 7.45 -7.05 22.99
C ASN A 239 7.26 -8.28 23.88
N HIS A 240 6.88 -8.05 25.14
CA HIS A 240 6.73 -9.12 26.12
C HIS A 240 5.68 -10.15 25.67
N ASP A 241 4.49 -9.67 25.29
CA ASP A 241 3.42 -10.53 24.78
C ASP A 241 3.84 -11.27 23.53
N ALA A 242 4.52 -10.61 22.58
CA ALA A 242 5.01 -11.26 21.36
C ALA A 242 6.00 -12.38 21.69
N GLN A 243 7.02 -12.11 22.51
CA GLN A 243 8.00 -13.13 22.91
C GLN A 243 7.33 -14.34 23.57
N ALA A 244 6.43 -14.10 24.53
CA ALA A 244 5.69 -15.16 25.21
C ALA A 244 4.80 -15.96 24.25
N ASN A 245 4.12 -15.27 23.31
CA ASN A 245 3.24 -15.87 22.32
C ASN A 245 3.98 -16.77 21.32
N TYR A 246 5.10 -16.33 20.78
CA TYR A 246 5.90 -17.17 19.87
C TYR A 246 6.62 -18.30 20.60
N ALA A 247 7.12 -18.07 21.82
CA ALA A 247 7.74 -19.12 22.63
C ALA A 247 6.76 -20.26 22.94
N ARG A 248 5.48 -19.93 23.21
CA ARG A 248 4.39 -20.90 23.43
C ARG A 248 4.18 -21.83 22.22
N HIS A 249 4.43 -21.35 21.01
CA HIS A 249 4.14 -22.07 19.77
C HIS A 249 5.38 -22.55 19.01
N LYS A 250 6.55 -22.59 19.66
CA LYS A 250 7.83 -22.98 19.03
C LYS A 250 7.81 -24.36 18.36
N ASP A 251 7.01 -25.29 18.87
CA ASP A 251 6.90 -26.66 18.33
C ASP A 251 5.93 -26.71 17.13
N THR A 252 5.03 -25.74 17.03
CA THR A 252 4.05 -25.62 15.94
C THR A 252 4.57 -24.74 14.81
N LEU A 253 5.32 -23.69 15.12
CA LEU A 253 5.74 -22.64 14.19
C LEU A 253 7.23 -22.35 14.33
N LYS A 254 7.94 -22.42 13.21
CA LYS A 254 9.32 -21.93 13.14
C LYS A 254 9.28 -20.41 13.02
N SER A 255 9.81 -19.70 14.00
CA SER A 255 9.72 -18.24 14.04
C SER A 255 10.93 -17.58 14.69
N THR A 256 11.27 -16.39 14.20
CA THR A 256 12.22 -15.47 14.82
C THR A 256 11.48 -14.20 15.26
N VAL A 257 11.61 -13.81 16.53
CA VAL A 257 11.02 -12.57 17.06
C VAL A 257 12.11 -11.55 17.29
N LEU A 258 11.99 -10.39 16.66
CA LEU A 258 12.92 -9.28 16.74
C LEU A 258 12.27 -8.09 17.46
N HIS A 259 12.91 -7.63 18.53
CA HIS A 259 12.65 -6.32 19.10
C HIS A 259 13.81 -5.40 18.74
N LEU A 260 13.54 -4.42 17.89
CA LEU A 260 14.54 -3.49 17.39
C LEU A 260 14.07 -2.08 17.69
N VAL A 261 14.98 -1.20 18.12
CA VAL A 261 14.64 0.23 18.19
C VAL A 261 14.36 0.75 16.78
N LYS A 262 13.59 1.83 16.68
CA LYS A 262 13.06 2.32 15.39
C LYS A 262 14.16 2.53 14.33
N ASP A 263 15.32 3.02 14.74
CA ASP A 263 16.42 3.36 13.82
C ASP A 263 17.23 2.13 13.38
N GLU A 264 17.15 1.04 14.13
CA GLU A 264 17.83 -0.23 13.82
C GLU A 264 16.92 -1.22 13.07
N MET A 265 15.62 -0.91 12.98
CA MET A 265 14.61 -1.84 12.45
C MET A 265 14.96 -2.34 11.04
N VAL A 266 15.46 -1.47 10.16
CA VAL A 266 15.83 -1.85 8.78
C VAL A 266 17.04 -2.78 8.78
N ASN A 267 18.16 -2.35 9.37
CA ASN A 267 19.40 -3.12 9.35
C ASN A 267 19.27 -4.46 10.07
N GLY A 268 18.60 -4.47 11.23
CA GLY A 268 18.37 -5.69 12.00
C GLY A 268 17.44 -6.67 11.29
N LEU A 269 16.39 -6.17 10.63
CA LEU A 269 15.52 -7.03 9.81
C LEU A 269 16.25 -7.55 8.58
N GLU A 270 16.99 -6.72 7.86
CA GLU A 270 17.74 -7.12 6.67
C GLU A 270 18.73 -8.25 6.98
N LYS A 271 19.52 -8.09 8.05
CA LYS A 271 20.45 -9.12 8.51
C LYS A 271 19.72 -10.45 8.79
N CYS A 272 18.67 -10.40 9.61
CA CYS A 272 17.88 -11.59 9.95
C CYS A 272 17.23 -12.23 8.71
N LEU A 273 16.69 -11.41 7.80
CA LEU A 273 16.04 -11.89 6.59
C LEU A 273 17.04 -12.60 5.65
N ASN A 274 18.26 -12.06 5.49
CA ASN A 274 19.30 -12.71 4.71
C ASN A 274 19.68 -14.08 5.27
N GLU A 275 19.91 -14.18 6.59
CA GLU A 275 20.18 -15.46 7.27
C GLU A 275 19.02 -16.46 7.11
N VAL A 276 17.77 -15.98 7.09
CA VAL A 276 16.57 -16.81 6.88
C VAL A 276 16.48 -17.27 5.43
N LEU A 277 16.81 -16.42 4.47
CA LEU A 277 16.77 -16.74 3.06
C LEU A 277 17.82 -17.78 2.69
N GLU A 278 19.04 -17.66 3.18
CA GLU A 278 20.12 -18.63 2.94
C GLU A 278 19.71 -20.04 3.36
N ARG A 279 19.15 -20.21 4.57
CA ARG A 279 18.70 -21.52 5.07
C ARG A 279 17.40 -22.03 4.44
N ASN A 280 16.68 -21.19 3.71
CA ASN A 280 15.42 -21.54 3.05
C ASN A 280 15.53 -21.45 1.51
N ASN A 281 16.72 -21.65 0.94
CA ASN A 281 16.97 -21.66 -0.51
C ASN A 281 16.39 -20.43 -1.24
N HIS A 282 16.56 -19.24 -0.65
CA HIS A 282 16.08 -17.96 -1.19
C HIS A 282 14.57 -17.95 -1.53
N SER A 283 13.76 -18.56 -0.66
CA SER A 283 12.30 -18.58 -0.79
C SER A 283 11.70 -17.16 -0.91
N PRO A 284 10.58 -16.98 -1.65
CA PRO A 284 9.93 -15.68 -1.78
C PRO A 284 9.43 -15.15 -0.43
N VAL A 285 9.47 -13.84 -0.25
CA VAL A 285 9.09 -13.17 1.00
C VAL A 285 7.77 -12.43 0.80
N VAL A 286 6.87 -12.60 1.77
CA VAL A 286 5.67 -11.79 1.93
C VAL A 286 5.74 -11.01 3.22
N VAL A 287 5.35 -9.74 3.15
CA VAL A 287 5.37 -8.86 4.32
C VAL A 287 3.94 -8.47 4.68
N ILE A 288 3.55 -8.62 5.94
CA ILE A 288 2.31 -8.05 6.48
C ILE A 288 2.70 -6.91 7.41
N THR A 289 2.24 -5.70 7.12
CA THR A 289 2.65 -4.51 7.88
C THR A 289 1.58 -3.43 7.93
N GLY A 290 1.69 -2.51 8.88
CA GLY A 290 0.81 -1.35 9.00
C GLY A 290 1.52 -0.15 9.64
N GLY A 291 1.26 1.05 9.11
CA GLY A 291 1.88 2.31 9.55
C GLY A 291 1.13 3.07 10.64
N GLY A 292 -0.04 2.58 11.06
CA GLY A 292 -0.96 3.34 11.90
C GLY A 292 -1.34 4.68 11.24
N ARG A 293 -1.58 5.72 12.04
CA ARG A 293 -1.99 7.04 11.53
C ARG A 293 -0.87 7.86 10.89
N LYS A 294 0.39 7.49 11.12
CA LYS A 294 1.57 8.23 10.65
C LYS A 294 2.23 7.60 9.42
N GLY A 295 1.71 6.49 8.92
CA GLY A 295 2.32 5.75 7.83
C GLY A 295 3.56 4.97 8.25
N LEU A 296 4.19 4.33 7.28
CA LEU A 296 5.43 3.59 7.48
C LEU A 296 6.63 4.53 7.51
N ASN A 297 7.72 4.06 8.10
CA ASN A 297 8.99 4.78 7.95
C ASN A 297 9.43 4.69 6.48
N PRO A 298 9.76 5.81 5.80
CA PRO A 298 10.22 5.78 4.41
C PRO A 298 11.42 4.86 4.17
N LEU A 299 12.35 4.76 5.14
CA LEU A 299 13.49 3.83 5.07
C LEU A 299 13.04 2.36 5.06
N PHE A 300 11.96 2.05 5.77
CA PHE A 300 11.38 0.70 5.76
C PHE A 300 10.76 0.38 4.39
N ILE A 301 10.03 1.32 3.79
CA ILE A 301 9.49 1.14 2.42
C ILE A 301 10.62 0.98 1.41
N GLN A 302 11.69 1.78 1.52
CA GLN A 302 12.85 1.67 0.64
C GLN A 302 13.55 0.30 0.78
N PHE A 303 13.70 -0.20 1.99
CA PHE A 303 14.17 -1.56 2.24
C PHE A 303 13.30 -2.61 1.53
N LEU A 304 11.98 -2.53 1.69
CA LEU A 304 11.05 -3.47 1.04
C LEU A 304 11.14 -3.43 -0.49
N LYS A 305 11.40 -2.26 -1.08
CA LYS A 305 11.61 -2.11 -2.52
C LYS A 305 12.97 -2.66 -2.96
N ASN A 306 14.03 -2.38 -2.22
CA ASN A 306 15.38 -2.82 -2.57
C ASN A 306 15.59 -4.33 -2.40
N HIS A 307 14.86 -4.96 -1.49
CA HIS A 307 15.02 -6.38 -1.21
C HIS A 307 14.28 -7.24 -2.25
N SER A 308 15.00 -7.79 -3.24
CA SER A 308 14.43 -8.48 -4.42
C SER A 308 13.58 -9.72 -4.11
N SER A 309 13.82 -10.38 -2.97
CA SER A 309 13.02 -11.52 -2.52
C SER A 309 11.63 -11.15 -1.99
N VAL A 310 11.39 -9.88 -1.64
CA VAL A 310 10.05 -9.40 -1.27
C VAL A 310 9.19 -9.37 -2.52
N LYS A 311 8.25 -10.31 -2.64
CA LYS A 311 7.37 -10.44 -3.81
C LYS A 311 5.99 -9.84 -3.58
N GLY A 312 5.55 -9.81 -2.32
CA GLY A 312 4.24 -9.29 -1.95
C GLY A 312 4.22 -8.58 -0.61
N ILE A 313 3.30 -7.62 -0.46
CA ILE A 313 3.05 -6.91 0.79
C ILE A 313 1.55 -6.87 1.02
N ILE A 314 1.11 -7.26 2.21
CA ILE A 314 -0.23 -6.97 2.72
C ILE A 314 -0.11 -5.75 3.62
N TYR A 315 -0.63 -4.62 3.17
CA TYR A 315 -0.51 -3.34 3.86
C TYR A 315 -1.85 -2.92 4.47
N ASN A 316 -1.86 -2.71 5.79
CA ASN A 316 -3.03 -2.23 6.53
C ASN A 316 -2.86 -0.75 6.88
N SER A 317 -3.81 0.09 6.48
CA SER A 317 -3.86 1.50 6.86
C SER A 317 -5.16 1.85 7.57
N CYS A 318 -5.08 2.67 8.62
CA CYS A 318 -6.23 3.25 9.32
C CYS A 318 -6.39 4.76 9.05
N SER A 319 -5.70 5.28 8.04
CA SER A 319 -5.66 6.71 7.70
C SER A 319 -5.44 6.90 6.20
N SER A 320 -6.40 7.54 5.53
CA SER A 320 -6.30 7.87 4.10
C SER A 320 -5.12 8.79 3.78
N LYS A 321 -4.79 9.71 4.70
CA LYS A 321 -3.65 10.62 4.54
C LYS A 321 -2.34 9.86 4.42
N SER A 322 -2.02 9.03 5.41
CA SER A 322 -0.77 8.27 5.40
C SER A 322 -0.78 7.14 4.37
N LEU A 323 -1.96 6.60 4.02
CA LEU A 323 -2.09 5.68 2.89
C LEU A 323 -1.61 6.34 1.59
N SER A 324 -2.01 7.59 1.31
CA SER A 324 -1.57 8.30 0.12
C SER A 324 -0.05 8.52 0.11
N GLU A 325 0.51 9.01 1.23
CA GLU A 325 1.97 9.21 1.39
C GLU A 325 2.75 7.89 1.21
N ASP A 326 2.28 6.79 1.81
CA ASP A 326 2.94 5.49 1.67
C ASP A 326 2.80 4.93 0.24
N MET A 327 1.64 5.10 -0.42
CA MET A 327 1.45 4.65 -1.80
C MET A 327 2.33 5.42 -2.79
N GLU A 328 2.59 6.69 -2.54
CA GLU A 328 3.58 7.44 -3.31
C GLU A 328 4.95 6.76 -3.28
N LEU A 329 5.39 6.31 -2.11
CA LEU A 329 6.65 5.62 -1.95
C LEU A 329 6.64 4.19 -2.52
N PHE A 330 5.57 3.43 -2.32
CA PHE A 330 5.46 2.07 -2.84
C PHE A 330 5.37 2.01 -4.36
N LEU A 331 4.65 2.94 -4.99
CA LEU A 331 4.46 2.98 -6.44
C LEU A 331 5.61 3.74 -7.15
N SER A 332 6.40 4.56 -6.47
CA SER A 332 7.50 5.30 -7.09
C SER A 332 8.75 4.47 -7.36
N GLY A 333 9.65 5.02 -8.18
CA GLY A 333 11.01 4.50 -8.36
C GLY A 333 11.13 3.13 -9.03
N PRO A 334 12.39 2.66 -9.18
CA PRO A 334 12.66 1.29 -9.59
C PRO A 334 12.23 0.30 -8.50
N ASN A 335 11.90 -0.92 -8.89
CA ASN A 335 11.43 -1.99 -7.99
C ASN A 335 10.18 -1.65 -7.17
N GLY A 336 9.38 -0.69 -7.66
CA GLY A 336 8.09 -0.34 -7.09
C GLY A 336 7.10 -1.50 -7.14
N TYR A 337 5.93 -1.24 -6.55
CA TYR A 337 4.83 -2.19 -6.48
C TYR A 337 3.66 -1.74 -7.35
N ILE A 338 2.70 -2.64 -7.55
CA ILE A 338 1.34 -2.35 -7.99
C ILE A 338 0.36 -2.62 -6.85
N ILE A 339 -0.79 -1.95 -6.87
CA ILE A 339 -1.93 -2.35 -6.04
C ILE A 339 -2.62 -3.51 -6.77
N ASP A 340 -2.48 -4.70 -6.23
CA ASP A 340 -3.04 -5.92 -6.83
C ASP A 340 -4.46 -6.21 -6.31
N LYS A 341 -4.70 -5.97 -5.01
CA LYS A 341 -6.01 -6.04 -4.37
C LYS A 341 -6.18 -4.85 -3.42
N PHE A 342 -7.41 -4.38 -3.26
CA PHE A 342 -7.77 -3.28 -2.39
C PHE A 342 -9.16 -3.53 -1.82
N HIS A 343 -9.31 -3.44 -0.50
CA HIS A 343 -10.62 -3.29 0.13
C HIS A 343 -10.56 -2.18 1.19
N SER A 344 -11.64 -1.40 1.27
CA SER A 344 -11.89 -0.50 2.39
C SER A 344 -12.91 -1.12 3.35
N TYR A 345 -12.81 -0.80 4.64
CA TYR A 345 -13.60 -1.44 5.69
C TYR A 345 -14.13 -0.41 6.68
N ASP A 346 -15.37 -0.63 7.11
CA ASP A 346 -16.05 0.10 8.18
C ASP A 346 -15.61 -0.34 9.59
N LEU A 347 -14.29 -0.41 9.80
CA LEU A 347 -13.68 -0.77 11.09
C LEU A 347 -14.12 0.17 12.22
N PHE A 348 -14.46 1.42 11.87
CA PHE A 348 -14.97 2.44 12.77
C PHE A 348 -16.35 2.93 12.31
N SER A 349 -17.29 2.00 12.12
CA SER A 349 -18.66 2.31 11.71
C SER A 349 -19.31 3.41 12.58
N GLY A 350 -20.12 4.27 11.96
CA GLY A 350 -20.67 5.47 12.60
C GLY A 350 -19.68 6.63 12.72
N THR A 351 -18.47 6.53 12.14
CA THR A 351 -17.49 7.62 12.10
C THR A 351 -17.02 7.91 10.68
N LYS A 352 -16.32 9.03 10.46
CA LYS A 352 -15.69 9.36 9.17
C LYS A 352 -14.39 8.56 8.89
N LYS A 353 -14.04 7.58 9.73
CA LYS A 353 -12.79 6.83 9.62
C LYS A 353 -13.07 5.48 8.96
N ALA A 354 -12.35 5.21 7.88
CA ALA A 354 -12.29 3.91 7.25
C ALA A 354 -10.90 3.29 7.48
N ALA A 355 -10.84 1.97 7.51
CA ALA A 355 -9.60 1.23 7.34
C ALA A 355 -9.49 0.73 5.91
N SER A 356 -8.27 0.45 5.46
CA SER A 356 -8.00 -0.12 4.14
C SER A 356 -6.96 -1.21 4.25
N VAL A 357 -7.15 -2.27 3.47
CA VAL A 357 -6.19 -3.36 3.34
C VAL A 357 -5.87 -3.49 1.85
N LEU A 358 -4.57 -3.50 1.55
CA LEU A 358 -4.06 -3.58 0.19
C LEU A 358 -3.17 -4.80 0.07
N ARG A 359 -3.30 -5.54 -1.02
CA ARG A 359 -2.23 -6.42 -1.49
C ARG A 359 -1.41 -5.68 -2.53
N LEU A 360 -0.12 -5.56 -2.28
CA LEU A 360 0.85 -5.04 -3.22
C LEU A 360 1.66 -6.21 -3.80
N LYS A 361 1.88 -6.20 -5.12
CA LYS A 361 2.79 -7.13 -5.81
C LYS A 361 3.90 -6.35 -6.47
N ARG A 362 5.07 -6.98 -6.65
CA ARG A 362 6.17 -6.35 -7.39
C ARG A 362 5.66 -5.89 -8.75
N ARG A 363 5.97 -4.67 -9.15
CA ARG A 363 5.56 -4.14 -10.45
C ARG A 363 6.18 -4.97 -11.58
N PRO A 364 5.40 -5.36 -12.59
CA PRO A 364 5.96 -6.02 -13.77
C PRO A 364 6.93 -5.10 -14.51
N LYS A 365 8.04 -5.65 -15.01
CA LYS A 365 8.89 -4.93 -15.96
C LYS A 365 8.04 -4.50 -17.16
N THR A 366 7.95 -3.20 -17.42
CA THR A 366 6.96 -2.64 -18.34
C THR A 366 7.63 -1.88 -19.48
N LEU A 367 7.22 -2.15 -20.72
CA LEU A 367 7.62 -1.40 -21.91
C LEU A 367 6.40 -0.72 -22.55
N ILE A 368 6.45 0.60 -22.65
CA ILE A 368 5.43 1.44 -23.26
C ILE A 368 5.94 1.91 -24.63
N LEU A 369 5.17 1.59 -25.67
CA LEU A 369 5.48 1.87 -27.06
C LEU A 369 4.41 2.82 -27.65
N PRO A 370 4.61 4.15 -27.55
CA PRO A 370 3.76 5.10 -28.26
C PRO A 370 4.00 5.00 -29.78
N ILE A 371 2.92 4.88 -30.56
CA ILE A 371 2.93 4.77 -32.02
C ILE A 371 2.08 5.90 -32.60
N GLY A 372 2.60 6.62 -33.58
CA GLY A 372 1.81 7.62 -34.31
C GLY A 372 2.64 8.73 -34.94
N ALA A 373 1.98 9.65 -35.64
CA ALA A 373 2.66 10.71 -36.37
C ALA A 373 3.42 11.69 -35.46
N ALA A 374 4.27 12.52 -36.05
CA ALA A 374 4.91 13.58 -35.30
C ALA A 374 3.87 14.68 -34.97
N GLY A 375 3.85 15.18 -33.73
CA GLY A 375 2.80 16.10 -33.27
C GLY A 375 1.52 15.42 -32.75
N ALA A 376 1.45 14.09 -32.84
CA ALA A 376 0.32 13.30 -32.35
C ALA A 376 0.11 13.37 -30.83
N GLY A 377 1.17 13.66 -30.05
CA GLY A 377 1.10 13.76 -28.59
C GLY A 377 2.03 12.80 -27.84
N LYS A 378 2.78 11.93 -28.55
CA LYS A 378 3.71 10.94 -27.95
C LYS A 378 4.63 11.54 -26.88
N SER A 379 5.38 12.59 -27.21
CA SER A 379 6.29 13.23 -26.26
C SER A 379 5.56 13.92 -25.10
N SER A 380 4.32 14.39 -25.32
CA SER A 380 3.50 14.95 -24.25
C SER A 380 3.07 13.86 -23.28
N LEU A 381 2.63 12.70 -23.78
CA LEU A 381 2.33 11.52 -22.97
C LEU A 381 3.54 11.11 -22.13
N SER A 382 4.72 10.93 -22.77
CA SER A 382 5.93 10.52 -22.05
C SER A 382 6.33 11.51 -20.95
N LYS A 383 6.24 12.82 -21.23
CA LYS A 383 6.50 13.87 -20.23
C LYS A 383 5.51 13.85 -19.08
N THR A 384 4.22 13.65 -19.37
CA THR A 384 3.19 13.54 -18.33
C THR A 384 3.41 12.30 -17.48
N LEU A 385 3.71 11.15 -18.08
CA LEU A 385 4.04 9.92 -17.35
C LEU A 385 5.26 10.11 -16.44
N GLN A 386 6.31 10.74 -16.95
CA GLN A 386 7.53 11.04 -16.17
C GLN A 386 7.30 12.05 -15.05
N GLY A 387 6.35 12.99 -15.21
CA GLY A 387 6.15 14.12 -14.30
C GLY A 387 4.83 14.17 -13.53
N SER A 388 3.93 13.20 -13.65
CA SER A 388 2.58 13.25 -13.02
C SER A 388 2.14 11.96 -12.33
N GLY A 389 2.90 10.87 -12.47
CA GLY A 389 2.50 9.56 -11.95
C GLY A 389 3.11 9.21 -10.61
N THR A 390 4.44 9.19 -10.55
CA THR A 390 5.21 8.60 -9.45
C THR A 390 6.67 9.03 -9.65
N PRO A 391 7.31 9.69 -8.68
CA PRO A 391 8.69 10.14 -8.86
C PRO A 391 9.61 8.99 -9.30
N ASN A 392 10.39 9.21 -10.38
CA ASN A 392 11.40 8.27 -10.89
C ASN A 392 10.91 6.86 -11.26
N SER A 393 9.61 6.64 -11.48
CA SER A 393 9.09 5.32 -11.86
C SER A 393 9.18 5.03 -13.36
N VAL A 394 9.13 6.09 -14.18
CA VAL A 394 9.10 6.00 -15.64
C VAL A 394 10.39 6.58 -16.22
N GLU A 395 11.13 5.73 -16.92
CA GLU A 395 12.31 6.12 -17.69
C GLU A 395 11.89 6.35 -19.15
N TRP A 396 12.20 7.52 -19.69
CA TRP A 396 11.89 7.85 -21.08
C TRP A 396 13.17 8.10 -21.87
N TRP A 397 13.41 7.25 -22.86
CA TRP A 397 14.53 7.44 -23.78
C TRP A 397 14.12 8.31 -24.97
N GLN A 398 14.76 9.47 -25.10
CA GLN A 398 14.43 10.51 -26.07
C GLN A 398 15.32 10.43 -27.31
N ARG A 399 14.96 9.57 -28.26
CA ARG A 399 15.70 9.37 -29.51
C ARG A 399 16.16 10.68 -30.16
N ASP A 400 15.26 11.64 -30.28
CA ASP A 400 15.52 12.89 -31.00
C ASP A 400 16.57 13.77 -30.28
N LEU A 401 16.66 13.71 -28.94
CA LEU A 401 17.70 14.41 -28.18
C LEU A 401 19.08 13.76 -28.36
N HIS A 402 19.16 12.43 -28.27
CA HIS A 402 20.39 11.69 -28.51
C HIS A 402 20.88 11.88 -29.95
N PHE A 403 19.94 11.84 -30.91
CA PHE A 403 20.24 12.11 -32.31
C PHE A 403 20.80 13.52 -32.52
N LYS A 404 20.17 14.54 -31.93
CA LYS A 404 20.65 15.91 -31.99
C LYS A 404 22.05 16.04 -31.41
N LYS A 405 22.31 15.47 -30.22
CA LYS A 405 23.64 15.48 -29.60
C LYS A 405 24.72 14.95 -30.54
N LEU A 406 24.50 13.78 -31.15
CA LEU A 406 25.47 13.19 -32.09
C LEU A 406 25.65 14.04 -33.36
N ARG A 407 24.59 14.72 -33.82
CA ARG A 407 24.67 15.64 -34.98
C ARG A 407 25.47 16.90 -34.66
N ASP A 408 25.26 17.46 -33.47
CA ASP A 408 26.01 18.62 -32.98
C ASP A 408 27.52 18.28 -32.81
N GLU A 409 27.84 17.01 -32.54
CA GLU A 409 29.20 16.46 -32.53
C GLU A 409 29.77 16.14 -33.94
N GLY A 410 29.05 16.46 -35.02
CA GLY A 410 29.50 16.26 -36.40
C GLY A 410 29.45 14.80 -36.87
N ILE A 411 28.75 13.91 -36.16
CA ILE A 411 28.66 12.50 -36.52
C ILE A 411 27.74 12.32 -37.75
N SER A 412 28.19 11.48 -38.69
CA SER A 412 27.43 11.18 -39.91
C SER A 412 26.11 10.48 -39.60
N LEU A 413 25.08 10.71 -40.43
CA LEU A 413 23.74 10.15 -40.23
C LEU A 413 23.74 8.63 -39.98
N THR A 414 24.49 7.89 -40.80
CA THR A 414 24.60 6.42 -40.70
C THR A 414 25.25 5.99 -39.38
N LYS A 415 26.35 6.66 -38.99
CA LYS A 415 27.04 6.37 -37.73
C LYS A 415 26.16 6.73 -36.53
N SER A 416 25.45 7.86 -36.57
CA SER A 416 24.51 8.25 -35.52
C SER A 416 23.40 7.23 -35.35
N LYS A 417 22.77 6.77 -36.44
CA LYS A 417 21.72 5.72 -36.38
C LYS A 417 22.21 4.45 -35.70
N ARG A 418 23.43 3.99 -36.04
CA ARG A 418 24.03 2.80 -35.43
C ARG A 418 24.31 2.97 -33.93
N LEU A 419 24.88 4.13 -33.54
CA LEU A 419 25.16 4.44 -32.14
C LEU A 419 23.89 4.54 -31.30
N ILE A 420 22.89 5.26 -31.81
CA ILE A 420 21.57 5.41 -31.19
C ILE A 420 20.89 4.06 -30.98
N HIS A 421 20.97 3.18 -31.98
CA HIS A 421 20.44 1.83 -31.84
C HIS A 421 21.16 1.06 -30.72
N ALA A 422 22.50 1.11 -30.67
CA ALA A 422 23.27 0.47 -29.61
C ALA A 422 22.95 1.04 -28.21
N GLU A 423 22.85 2.37 -28.07
CA GLU A 423 22.46 3.05 -26.82
C GLU A 423 21.06 2.65 -26.38
N MET A 424 20.11 2.56 -27.31
CA MET A 424 18.75 2.13 -27.05
C MET A 424 18.67 0.67 -26.59
N ILE A 425 19.42 -0.23 -27.22
CA ILE A 425 19.49 -1.63 -26.76
C ILE A 425 20.10 -1.71 -25.36
N SER A 426 21.14 -0.91 -25.05
CA SER A 426 21.68 -0.81 -23.68
C SER A 426 20.60 -0.37 -22.70
N PHE A 427 19.91 0.73 -23.01
CA PHE A 427 18.80 1.26 -22.22
C PHE A 427 17.73 0.20 -21.96
N LEU A 428 17.36 -0.62 -22.96
CA LEU A 428 16.34 -1.66 -22.80
C LEU A 428 16.81 -2.82 -21.91
N ARG A 429 18.11 -3.14 -21.87
CA ARG A 429 18.67 -4.24 -21.08
C ARG A 429 18.96 -3.87 -19.62
N GLU A 430 19.07 -2.59 -19.29
CA GLU A 430 19.34 -2.11 -17.92
C GLU A 430 18.19 -2.45 -16.95
N GLN A 431 18.45 -2.43 -15.63
CA GLN A 431 17.52 -2.53 -14.48
C GLN A 431 16.27 -3.44 -14.56
N ASP A 432 16.12 -4.30 -13.55
CA ASP A 432 14.91 -5.10 -13.36
C ASP A 432 13.73 -4.25 -12.86
N ASN A 433 12.51 -4.58 -13.31
CA ASN A 433 11.24 -3.98 -12.86
C ASN A 433 11.05 -2.47 -13.12
N ALA A 434 11.74 -1.88 -14.10
CA ALA A 434 11.52 -0.51 -14.52
C ALA A 434 10.30 -0.37 -15.46
N VAL A 435 9.67 0.82 -15.48
CA VAL A 435 8.71 1.21 -16.52
C VAL A 435 9.43 2.06 -17.55
N ARG A 436 9.51 1.59 -18.79
CA ARG A 436 10.22 2.27 -19.85
C ARG A 436 9.28 2.78 -20.91
N VAL A 437 9.48 4.01 -21.34
CA VAL A 437 8.86 4.56 -22.52
C VAL A 437 9.91 4.65 -23.61
N LEU A 438 9.69 3.94 -24.70
CA LEU A 438 10.55 3.98 -25.86
C LEU A 438 9.77 4.60 -27.02
N ASP A 439 10.23 5.77 -27.51
CA ASP A 439 9.63 6.39 -28.69
C ASP A 439 9.85 5.45 -29.90
N SER A 440 8.80 4.71 -30.24
CA SER A 440 8.92 3.47 -31.02
C SER A 440 9.29 3.72 -32.49
N THR A 441 9.71 2.64 -33.17
CA THR A 441 9.76 2.62 -34.64
C THR A 441 8.34 2.57 -35.19
N ASN A 442 7.83 3.74 -35.57
CA ASN A 442 6.49 3.89 -36.15
C ASN A 442 6.19 2.95 -37.32
N GLY A 443 7.18 2.60 -38.15
CA GLY A 443 6.97 1.89 -39.42
C GLY A 443 7.52 0.48 -39.52
N ASN A 444 7.98 -0.13 -38.42
CA ASN A 444 8.61 -1.46 -38.50
C ASN A 444 8.23 -2.32 -37.28
N ARG A 445 7.42 -3.36 -37.54
CA ARG A 445 6.96 -4.36 -36.56
C ARG A 445 8.11 -5.19 -36.01
N ASP A 446 9.00 -5.68 -36.89
CA ASP A 446 10.13 -6.52 -36.48
C ASP A 446 11.10 -5.76 -35.58
N ALA A 447 11.29 -4.46 -35.82
CA ALA A 447 12.08 -3.61 -34.94
C ALA A 447 11.43 -3.46 -33.55
N ARG A 448 10.11 -3.29 -33.47
CA ARG A 448 9.41 -3.27 -32.17
C ARG A 448 9.53 -4.61 -31.46
N LEU A 449 9.37 -5.72 -32.18
CA LEU A 449 9.52 -7.06 -31.65
C LEU A 449 10.94 -7.28 -31.09
N LEU A 450 11.98 -6.84 -31.80
CA LEU A 450 13.35 -6.86 -31.30
C LEU A 450 13.48 -6.08 -29.99
N TYR A 451 12.94 -4.86 -29.90
CA TYR A 451 13.03 -4.06 -28.67
C TYR A 451 12.30 -4.71 -27.49
N ILE A 452 11.17 -5.36 -27.75
CA ILE A 452 10.44 -6.14 -26.76
C ILE A 452 11.29 -7.33 -26.31
N GLN A 453 11.91 -8.09 -27.22
CA GLN A 453 12.80 -9.21 -26.88
C GLN A 453 14.00 -8.74 -26.04
N GLU A 454 14.59 -7.62 -26.42
CA GLU A 454 15.78 -7.05 -25.76
C GLU A 454 15.46 -6.49 -24.37
N ASN A 455 14.24 -5.99 -24.16
CA ASN A 455 13.79 -5.57 -22.85
C ASN A 455 13.31 -6.73 -21.98
N ASN A 456 12.77 -7.79 -22.57
CA ASN A 456 12.09 -8.90 -21.91
C ASN A 456 11.05 -8.43 -20.87
N PRO A 457 10.05 -7.61 -21.29
CA PRO A 457 9.04 -7.07 -20.39
C PRO A 457 8.03 -8.13 -20.00
N GLN A 458 7.47 -7.99 -18.80
CA GLN A 458 6.30 -8.73 -18.35
C GLN A 458 5.00 -8.04 -18.83
N LEU A 459 5.04 -6.72 -19.02
CA LEU A 459 3.93 -5.93 -19.53
C LEU A 459 4.36 -5.08 -20.74
N VAL A 460 3.65 -5.20 -21.86
CA VAL A 460 3.80 -4.31 -23.01
C VAL A 460 2.55 -3.46 -23.18
N VAL A 461 2.71 -2.14 -23.29
CA VAL A 461 1.62 -1.20 -23.54
C VAL A 461 1.85 -0.47 -24.85
N PHE A 462 1.10 -0.82 -25.89
CA PHE A 462 1.01 -0.06 -27.12
C PHE A 462 0.09 1.13 -26.91
N VAL A 463 0.55 2.33 -27.24
CA VAL A 463 -0.28 3.54 -27.18
C VAL A 463 -0.37 4.15 -28.57
N GLU A 464 -1.48 3.89 -29.25
CA GLU A 464 -1.69 4.24 -30.64
C GLU A 464 -2.39 5.58 -30.76
N PHE A 465 -1.69 6.56 -31.31
CA PHE A 465 -2.25 7.84 -31.67
C PHE A 465 -2.78 7.74 -33.10
N VAL A 466 -4.04 7.34 -33.20
CA VAL A 466 -4.75 7.14 -34.46
C VAL A 466 -5.35 8.49 -34.88
N PRO A 467 -5.05 8.97 -36.09
CA PRO A 467 -5.71 10.15 -36.59
C PRO A 467 -7.17 9.85 -36.90
N ASN A 468 -8.06 10.78 -36.55
CA ASN A 468 -9.48 10.67 -36.89
C ASN A 468 -9.72 11.33 -38.24
N GLY A 469 -10.59 10.73 -39.06
CA GLY A 469 -10.96 11.22 -40.39
C GLY A 469 -10.60 10.25 -41.52
N ASP A 470 -11.50 10.12 -42.49
CA ASP A 470 -11.30 9.27 -43.68
C ASP A 470 -10.38 9.95 -44.71
N LYS A 471 -10.12 11.25 -44.54
CA LYS A 471 -9.38 12.08 -45.50
C LYS A 471 -8.03 12.48 -44.93
N GLU A 472 -6.97 12.07 -45.63
CA GLU A 472 -5.57 12.37 -45.30
C GLU A 472 -5.34 13.88 -45.04
N GLU A 473 -6.02 14.75 -45.78
CA GLU A 473 -5.87 16.20 -45.64
C GLU A 473 -6.33 16.75 -44.28
N GLU A 474 -7.44 16.25 -43.74
CA GLU A 474 -7.97 16.68 -42.43
C GLU A 474 -7.03 16.28 -41.28
N ILE A 475 -6.39 15.12 -41.45
CA ILE A 475 -5.37 14.60 -40.54
C ILE A 475 -4.13 15.49 -40.60
N ILE A 476 -3.64 15.80 -41.81
CA ILE A 476 -2.49 16.67 -42.02
C ILE A 476 -2.76 18.04 -41.39
N GLU A 477 -3.93 18.64 -41.62
CA GLU A 477 -4.32 19.92 -41.02
C GLU A 477 -4.27 19.88 -39.49
N THR A 478 -4.75 18.80 -38.87
CA THR A 478 -4.69 18.62 -37.42
C THR A 478 -3.25 18.53 -36.91
N LEU A 479 -2.40 17.78 -37.60
CA LEU A 479 -0.98 17.67 -37.27
C LEU A 479 -0.26 19.00 -37.47
N MET A 480 -0.52 19.71 -38.57
CA MET A 480 0.02 21.04 -38.87
C MET A 480 -0.31 22.04 -37.76
N LYS A 481 -1.57 22.09 -37.30
CA LYS A 481 -1.99 22.93 -36.16
C LYS A 481 -1.18 22.61 -34.90
N ARG A 482 -0.92 21.33 -34.62
CA ARG A 482 -0.15 20.88 -33.44
C ARG A 482 1.36 21.09 -33.57
N THR A 483 1.89 21.11 -34.81
CA THR A 483 3.31 21.32 -35.08
C THR A 483 3.66 22.72 -35.53
N ARG A 484 2.71 23.66 -35.56
CA ARG A 484 2.89 25.04 -36.03
C ARG A 484 4.05 25.77 -35.36
N CYS A 485 4.26 25.55 -34.05
CA CYS A 485 5.36 26.16 -33.29
C CYS A 485 6.76 25.64 -33.68
N ARG A 486 6.86 24.68 -34.61
CA ARG A 486 8.12 24.09 -35.11
C ARG A 486 8.57 24.68 -36.44
N LEU A 487 7.77 25.53 -37.09
CA LEU A 487 8.14 26.26 -38.31
C LEU A 487 9.14 27.39 -38.01
N ALA A 488 9.79 27.91 -39.06
CA ALA A 488 10.74 29.03 -38.96
C ALA A 488 10.12 30.23 -38.22
N GLY A 489 10.83 30.75 -37.20
CA GLY A 489 10.34 31.80 -36.30
C GLY A 489 9.74 31.31 -34.97
N GLY A 490 9.59 29.98 -34.78
CA GLY A 490 9.23 29.33 -33.51
C GLY A 490 10.44 28.75 -32.73
N ASN A 491 10.25 27.65 -32.01
CA ASN A 491 11.36 26.86 -31.41
C ASN A 491 12.08 26.05 -32.52
N SER A 492 12.58 26.74 -33.55
CA SER A 492 12.97 26.25 -34.88
C SER A 492 14.24 25.40 -34.95
N ASN A 493 14.73 24.86 -33.82
CA ASN A 493 15.96 24.06 -33.77
C ASN A 493 15.70 22.54 -33.73
N HIS A 494 14.56 22.07 -34.27
CA HIS A 494 14.32 20.63 -34.39
C HIS A 494 14.95 20.13 -35.71
N PRO A 495 16.04 19.33 -35.66
CA PRO A 495 16.88 18.97 -36.82
C PRO A 495 16.20 18.09 -37.87
N SER A 496 14.89 17.88 -37.74
CA SER A 496 14.11 16.97 -38.56
C SER A 496 12.94 17.66 -39.25
N PHE A 497 12.53 18.86 -38.82
CA PHE A 497 11.35 19.52 -39.38
C PHE A 497 11.74 20.50 -40.49
N PRO A 498 10.98 20.55 -41.59
CA PRO A 498 11.24 21.49 -42.67
C PRO A 498 10.97 22.95 -42.25
N GLU A 499 11.54 23.89 -43.02
CA GLU A 499 11.44 25.32 -42.73
C GLU A 499 10.12 25.93 -43.21
N THR A 500 9.52 25.33 -44.26
CA THR A 500 8.29 25.81 -44.88
C THR A 500 7.07 24.96 -44.50
N GLU A 501 5.89 25.59 -44.54
CA GLU A 501 4.61 24.91 -44.28
C GLU A 501 4.37 23.77 -45.28
N GLU A 502 4.66 24.01 -46.56
CA GLU A 502 4.46 23.04 -47.65
C GLU A 502 5.34 21.80 -47.48
N GLU A 503 6.63 21.98 -47.22
CA GLU A 503 7.52 20.85 -46.94
C GLU A 503 7.08 20.08 -45.69
N GLN A 504 6.55 20.78 -44.67
CA GLN A 504 6.02 20.14 -43.47
C GLN A 504 4.77 19.31 -43.77
N ARG A 505 3.87 19.76 -44.64
CA ARG A 505 2.71 18.98 -45.13
C ARG A 505 3.16 17.73 -45.87
N ILE A 506 4.08 17.88 -46.84
CA ILE A 506 4.67 16.76 -47.58
C ILE A 506 5.28 15.74 -46.60
N LYS A 507 6.00 16.23 -45.59
CA LYS A 507 6.60 15.38 -44.57
C LYS A 507 5.56 14.64 -43.72
N HIS A 508 4.48 15.30 -43.29
CA HIS A 508 3.41 14.65 -42.54
C HIS A 508 2.70 13.59 -43.38
N SER A 509 2.36 13.87 -44.64
CA SER A 509 1.82 12.88 -45.58
C SER A 509 2.75 11.67 -45.70
N SER A 510 4.05 11.90 -45.89
CA SER A 510 5.04 10.83 -45.98
C SER A 510 5.14 10.00 -44.69
N ILE A 511 5.11 10.65 -43.52
CA ILE A 511 5.13 9.96 -42.23
C ILE A 511 3.87 9.11 -42.05
N LEU A 512 2.69 9.65 -42.36
CA LEU A 512 1.41 8.94 -42.20
C LEU A 512 1.38 7.64 -43.00
N LYS A 513 1.85 7.66 -44.25
CA LYS A 513 1.97 6.48 -45.11
C LYS A 513 2.95 5.43 -44.58
N GLY A 514 3.90 5.84 -43.74
CA GLY A 514 4.91 4.98 -43.15
C GLY A 514 4.59 4.47 -41.74
N ILE A 515 3.47 4.85 -41.12
CA ILE A 515 3.09 4.34 -39.80
C ILE A 515 2.43 2.98 -39.95
N VAL A 516 2.94 2.00 -39.22
CA VAL A 516 2.36 0.67 -39.09
C VAL A 516 1.84 0.52 -37.66
N TYR A 517 0.53 0.68 -37.52
CA TYR A 517 -0.19 0.41 -36.28
C TYR A 517 -0.18 -1.08 -35.93
N THR A 518 -0.37 -1.38 -34.66
CA THR A 518 -0.39 -2.72 -34.10
C THR A 518 -1.68 -3.42 -34.52
N ASP A 519 -1.53 -4.66 -34.99
CA ASP A 519 -2.63 -5.54 -35.34
C ASP A 519 -2.62 -6.80 -34.45
N ASP A 520 -3.66 -7.62 -34.61
CA ASP A 520 -3.84 -8.82 -33.79
C ASP A 520 -2.68 -9.81 -33.96
N GLU A 521 -2.07 -9.88 -35.15
CA GLU A 521 -0.91 -10.73 -35.40
C GLU A 521 0.31 -10.27 -34.59
N GLU A 522 0.61 -8.97 -34.58
CA GLU A 522 1.69 -8.42 -33.76
C GLU A 522 1.42 -8.67 -32.27
N ILE A 523 0.19 -8.44 -31.79
CA ILE A 523 -0.20 -8.72 -30.39
C ILE A 523 0.04 -10.20 -30.05
N LEU A 524 -0.42 -11.13 -30.89
CA LEU A 524 -0.22 -12.57 -30.69
C LEU A 524 1.25 -12.97 -30.65
N ARG A 525 2.12 -12.31 -31.43
CA ARG A 525 3.57 -12.52 -31.37
C ARG A 525 4.16 -12.01 -30.06
N VAL A 526 3.71 -10.85 -29.58
CA VAL A 526 4.19 -10.24 -28.33
C VAL A 526 3.71 -11.02 -27.11
N CYS A 527 2.51 -11.59 -27.13
CA CYS A 527 2.00 -12.47 -26.06
C CYS A 527 2.85 -13.75 -25.87
N LYS A 528 3.77 -14.07 -26.79
CA LYS A 528 4.74 -15.16 -26.62
C LYS A 528 5.98 -14.73 -25.83
N ILE A 529 6.16 -13.44 -25.60
CA ILE A 529 7.34 -12.85 -24.95
C ILE A 529 6.94 -12.23 -23.60
N ALA A 530 5.80 -11.53 -23.55
CA ALA A 530 5.32 -10.84 -22.36
C ALA A 530 4.08 -11.52 -21.77
N ASP A 531 3.96 -11.48 -20.44
CA ASP A 531 2.83 -12.05 -19.70
C ASP A 531 1.51 -11.32 -20.00
N ARG A 532 1.59 -10.00 -20.27
CA ARG A 532 0.44 -9.14 -20.57
C ARG A 532 0.77 -8.13 -21.66
N VAL A 533 -0.18 -7.94 -22.58
CA VAL A 533 -0.09 -6.99 -23.69
C VAL A 533 -1.36 -6.16 -23.74
N GLU A 534 -1.21 -4.85 -23.81
CA GLU A 534 -2.31 -3.88 -23.78
C GLU A 534 -2.17 -2.93 -24.96
N ALA A 535 -3.26 -2.69 -25.68
CA ALA A 535 -3.30 -1.78 -26.81
C ALA A 535 -4.32 -0.66 -26.56
N ILE A 536 -3.82 0.56 -26.31
CA ILE A 536 -4.63 1.74 -26.05
C ILE A 536 -4.69 2.57 -27.32
N LYS A 537 -5.85 2.54 -28.00
CA LYS A 537 -6.13 3.40 -29.14
C LYS A 537 -6.63 4.76 -28.67
N TYR A 538 -6.03 5.82 -29.20
CA TYR A 538 -6.35 7.19 -28.90
C TYR A 538 -6.59 7.96 -30.20
N GLN A 539 -7.78 8.57 -30.32
CA GLN A 539 -8.17 9.39 -31.46
C GLN A 539 -7.68 10.82 -31.29
N LEU A 540 -6.95 11.36 -32.26
CA LEU A 540 -6.27 12.65 -32.12
C LEU A 540 -7.20 13.81 -31.79
N ASP A 541 -8.44 13.81 -32.24
CA ASP A 541 -9.43 14.89 -32.04
C ASP A 541 -10.13 14.83 -30.67
N ASP A 542 -10.02 13.71 -29.95
CA ASP A 542 -10.62 13.54 -28.63
C ASP A 542 -9.79 14.26 -27.56
N THR A 543 -10.03 15.56 -27.41
CA THR A 543 -9.32 16.42 -26.45
C THR A 543 -9.57 16.04 -24.99
N VAL A 544 -10.74 15.45 -24.67
CA VAL A 544 -11.08 14.98 -23.32
C VAL A 544 -10.22 13.77 -22.96
N THR A 545 -10.09 12.82 -23.89
CA THR A 545 -9.28 11.63 -23.67
C THR A 545 -7.76 11.94 -23.63
N VAL A 546 -7.26 13.04 -24.23
CA VAL A 546 -5.83 13.45 -24.08
C VAL A 546 -5.44 13.60 -22.63
N TYR A 547 -6.27 14.31 -21.85
CA TYR A 547 -5.95 14.64 -20.46
C TYR A 547 -5.91 13.39 -19.59
N ASN A 548 -6.74 12.40 -19.92
CA ASN A 548 -6.82 11.14 -19.17
C ASN A 548 -5.92 10.03 -19.74
N LEU A 549 -5.35 10.17 -20.94
CA LEU A 549 -4.55 9.12 -21.59
C LEU A 549 -3.36 8.70 -20.73
N ALA A 550 -2.62 9.68 -20.18
CA ALA A 550 -1.49 9.39 -19.32
C ALA A 550 -1.91 8.68 -18.03
N TYR A 551 -3.05 9.05 -17.46
CA TYR A 551 -3.60 8.37 -16.30
C TYR A 551 -4.05 6.96 -16.62
N ARG A 552 -4.71 6.74 -17.76
CA ARG A 552 -5.09 5.41 -18.26
C ARG A 552 -3.86 4.52 -18.43
N VAL A 553 -2.80 5.02 -19.08
CA VAL A 553 -1.53 4.29 -19.23
C VAL A 553 -0.88 4.02 -17.87
N PHE A 554 -0.97 4.95 -16.92
CA PHE A 554 -0.50 4.75 -15.55
C PHE A 554 -1.21 3.59 -14.85
N LEU A 555 -2.54 3.48 -14.99
CA LEU A 555 -3.30 2.37 -14.40
C LEU A 555 -2.81 0.99 -14.87
N GLU A 556 -2.34 0.88 -16.12
CA GLU A 556 -1.85 -0.38 -16.69
C GLU A 556 -0.72 -1.02 -15.87
N PHE A 557 0.17 -0.19 -15.32
CA PHE A 557 1.35 -0.63 -14.55
C PHE A 557 1.31 -0.22 -13.07
N ALA A 558 0.22 0.38 -12.60
CA ALA A 558 0.04 0.78 -11.21
C ALA A 558 -0.92 -0.14 -10.44
N ILE A 559 -1.86 -0.79 -11.12
CA ILE A 559 -2.84 -1.69 -10.52
C ILE A 559 -3.03 -2.98 -11.33
N SER A 560 -3.66 -3.98 -10.73
CA SER A 560 -4.09 -5.20 -11.43
C SER A 560 -5.21 -4.93 -12.44
N THR A 561 -5.33 -5.79 -13.44
CA THR A 561 -6.43 -5.77 -14.41
C THR A 561 -7.79 -5.81 -13.72
N GLU A 562 -7.95 -6.67 -12.71
CA GLU A 562 -9.21 -6.80 -11.97
C GLU A 562 -9.63 -5.49 -11.28
N LEU A 563 -8.71 -4.82 -10.58
CA LEU A 563 -9.01 -3.53 -9.96
C LEU A 563 -9.26 -2.44 -11.00
N ARG A 564 -8.50 -2.45 -12.10
CA ARG A 564 -8.70 -1.50 -13.20
C ARG A 564 -10.11 -1.63 -13.77
N ASP A 565 -10.56 -2.85 -14.01
CA ASP A 565 -11.88 -3.11 -14.58
C ASP A 565 -12.96 -2.62 -13.61
N VAL A 566 -12.81 -2.84 -12.29
CA VAL A 566 -13.72 -2.30 -11.27
C VAL A 566 -13.80 -0.77 -11.31
N ILE A 567 -12.67 -0.06 -11.27
CA ILE A 567 -12.67 1.42 -11.19
C ILE A 567 -12.95 2.12 -12.53
N THR A 568 -12.86 1.39 -13.66
CA THR A 568 -13.13 1.96 -14.99
C THR A 568 -14.51 1.62 -15.54
N LYS A 569 -15.26 0.68 -14.94
CA LYS A 569 -16.69 0.45 -15.26
C LYS A 569 -17.48 1.76 -15.27
N GLU A 570 -17.22 2.64 -14.31
CA GLU A 570 -17.91 3.92 -14.20
C GLU A 570 -17.51 4.92 -15.29
N TRP A 571 -16.30 4.82 -15.87
CA TRP A 571 -15.85 5.75 -16.91
C TRP A 571 -16.62 5.58 -18.22
N PHE A 572 -17.15 4.38 -18.46
CA PHE A 572 -17.94 4.06 -19.64
C PHE A 572 -19.42 4.36 -19.48
N LEU A 573 -19.91 4.66 -18.27
CA LEU A 573 -21.30 5.07 -18.02
C LEU A 573 -21.57 6.56 -18.27
N PHE A 574 -20.51 7.36 -18.45
CA PHE A 574 -20.60 8.81 -18.73
C PHE A 574 -20.25 9.18 -20.19
N LYS A 575 -20.14 8.19 -21.08
CA LYS A 575 -20.13 8.38 -22.54
C LYS A 575 -21.42 7.86 -23.12
#